data_AF-A0A150ADZ0-F1
#
_entry.id   AF-A0A150ADZ0-F1
#
_cell.length_a   1.000
_cell.length_b   1.000
_cell.length_c   1.000
_cell.angle_alpha   90.00
_cell.angle_beta   90.00
_cell.angle_gamma   90.00
#
_symmetry.space_group_name_H-M   'P 1'
#
loop_
_entity.id
_entity.type
_entity.pdbx_description
1 polymer ?
#
loop_
_entity_poly.entity_id
_entity_poly.type
_entity_poly.pdbx_seq_one_letter_code
_entity_poly.pdbx_strand_id
1 'polypeptide(L)'
;MSSLSINEEVIQASPLAVMIQSCEGVSTESWMKYIQALLAISGADGEISEEEMDWVFTDFLEIIGATDEQKEEIRNFDYIQVNLEDLLPNLHIDVPMNFKRTLVYDAVMMAMADNDYAKEEKEAVWKAAELLDIPYFIARTIEGLVNTEKSLGMIRKSLFELEEDTAHPIIGLQSLNMKPASVLERNTFGIKLTCEQTQLNYGYALMIIAGADGIVSDAEKEWYLEQFVTVSETPKHIAEKVIEYDYKNGDLQDVISNLKVDVTINFKRTLLYNAVKMASADMSFPEQEREASEKVANILGISPDIAQTIHYLVDTEAKISKMRLTLFEYK
;
A
#
# COMPACT_ATOMS: atom_id res chain seq x y z
N MET A 1 15.20 7.84 32.51
CA MET A 1 14.15 6.83 32.75
C MET A 1 12.97 7.56 33.37
N SER A 2 12.13 8.14 32.50
CA SER A 2 10.87 8.75 32.92
C SER A 2 9.84 7.63 33.03
N SER A 3 9.12 7.59 34.14
CA SER A 3 8.04 6.66 34.41
C SER A 3 6.89 6.91 33.45
N LEU A 4 6.70 6.03 32.46
CA LEU A 4 5.48 5.96 31.66
C LEU A 4 4.29 5.62 32.57
N SER A 5 3.32 6.51 32.63
CA SER A 5 2.06 6.30 33.33
C SER A 5 1.16 5.38 32.51
N ILE A 6 0.76 4.29 33.15
CA ILE A 6 -0.56 3.64 33.15
C ILE A 6 -1.57 4.10 32.05
N ASN A 7 -1.89 3.18 31.14
CA ASN A 7 -3.07 3.12 30.25
C ASN A 7 -3.24 4.19 29.14
N GLU A 8 -2.29 4.31 28.22
CA GLU A 8 -2.62 4.79 26.87
C GLU A 8 -2.91 3.56 25.99
N GLU A 9 -4.14 3.47 25.48
CA GLU A 9 -4.48 2.47 24.47
C GLU A 9 -3.69 2.79 23.21
N VAL A 10 -2.82 1.86 22.79
CA VAL A 10 -1.97 2.02 21.61
C VAL A 10 -2.63 1.31 20.45
N ILE A 11 -2.95 2.08 19.40
CA ILE A 11 -3.39 1.53 18.13
C ILE A 11 -2.15 0.98 17.44
N GLN A 12 -2.14 -0.34 17.19
CA GLN A 12 -1.13 -0.97 16.35
C GLN A 12 -1.50 -0.66 14.90
N ALA A 13 -0.63 0.06 14.21
CA ALA A 13 -0.84 0.36 12.79
C ALA A 13 -0.90 -0.96 12.01
N SER A 14 -1.78 -1.10 11.00
CA SER A 14 -1.64 -2.27 10.13
C SER A 14 -0.29 -2.19 9.41
N PRO A 15 0.18 -3.32 8.90
CA PRO A 15 1.46 -3.36 8.21
C PRO A 15 1.53 -2.50 6.94
N LEU A 16 0.40 -2.13 6.34
CA LEU A 16 0.39 -1.12 5.28
C LEU A 16 0.58 0.31 5.83
N ALA A 17 0.03 0.64 7.00
CA ALA A 17 0.35 1.92 7.67
C ALA A 17 1.80 1.97 8.15
N VAL A 18 2.36 0.86 8.64
CA VAL A 18 3.81 0.76 8.93
C VAL A 18 4.62 1.01 7.66
N MET A 19 4.23 0.41 6.54
CA MET A 19 4.90 0.59 5.25
C MET A 19 4.80 2.02 4.70
N ILE A 20 3.64 2.67 4.83
CA ILE A 20 3.36 3.99 4.26
C ILE A 20 3.89 5.11 5.18
N GLN A 21 3.69 4.97 6.49
CA GLN A 21 3.88 6.03 7.47
C GLN A 21 5.05 5.75 8.43
N SER A 22 5.69 4.58 8.34
CA SER A 22 6.78 4.15 9.25
C SER A 22 6.40 4.23 10.74
N CYS A 23 5.12 4.01 11.04
CA CYS A 23 4.57 4.08 12.40
C CYS A 23 4.13 2.69 12.84
N GLU A 24 4.81 2.09 13.82
CA GLU A 24 4.46 0.77 14.35
C GLU A 24 3.27 0.82 15.33
N GLY A 25 3.09 1.95 16.01
CA GLY A 25 1.93 2.18 16.86
C GLY A 25 1.88 3.62 17.36
N VAL A 26 0.67 4.08 17.68
CA VAL A 26 0.38 5.44 18.13
C VAL A 26 -0.67 5.39 19.24
N SER A 27 -0.58 6.27 20.23
CA SER A 27 -1.64 6.41 21.23
C SER A 27 -2.97 6.74 20.54
N THR A 28 -4.08 6.15 20.97
CA THR A 28 -5.42 6.50 20.47
C THR A 28 -5.66 8.01 20.49
N GLU A 29 -5.23 8.72 21.53
CA GLU A 29 -5.40 10.18 21.63
C GLU A 29 -4.68 10.94 20.51
N SER A 30 -3.38 10.71 20.33
CA SER A 30 -2.59 11.36 19.27
C SER A 30 -3.16 11.06 17.88
N TRP A 31 -3.63 9.84 17.69
CA TRP A 31 -4.25 9.41 16.44
C TRP A 31 -5.59 10.10 16.16
N MET A 32 -6.49 10.16 17.15
CA MET A 32 -7.78 10.84 16.99
C MET A 32 -7.59 12.32 16.69
N LYS A 33 -6.62 12.98 17.36
CA LYS A 33 -6.24 14.35 17.03
C LYS A 33 -5.71 14.50 15.61
N TYR A 34 -4.95 13.51 15.11
CA TYR A 34 -4.45 13.49 13.74
C TYR A 34 -5.60 13.51 12.73
N ILE A 35 -6.55 12.57 12.85
CA ILE A 35 -7.68 12.48 11.90
C ILE A 35 -8.57 13.72 12.00
N GLN A 36 -8.85 14.19 13.21
CA GLN A 36 -9.67 15.40 13.39
C GLN A 36 -9.01 16.61 12.71
N ALA A 37 -7.68 16.74 12.82
CA ALA A 37 -6.95 17.77 12.09
C ALA A 37 -6.99 17.55 10.57
N LEU A 38 -6.88 16.31 10.11
CA LEU A 38 -7.00 15.95 8.68
C LEU A 38 -8.37 16.37 8.12
N LEU A 39 -9.46 15.96 8.79
CA LEU A 39 -10.82 16.33 8.38
C LEU A 39 -11.03 17.85 8.41
N ALA A 40 -10.51 18.54 9.42
CA ALA A 40 -10.61 19.99 9.49
C ALA A 40 -9.86 20.70 8.35
N ILE A 41 -8.74 20.14 7.88
CA ILE A 41 -7.99 20.68 6.74
C ILE A 41 -8.74 20.42 5.44
N SER A 42 -9.14 19.17 5.19
CA SER A 42 -9.80 18.78 3.94
C SER A 42 -11.16 19.47 3.78
N GLY A 43 -11.94 19.59 4.86
CA GLY A 43 -13.24 20.27 4.83
C GLY A 43 -13.20 21.79 5.04
N ALA A 44 -12.03 22.43 4.96
CA ALA A 44 -11.88 23.85 5.24
C ALA A 44 -12.46 24.76 4.13
N ASP A 45 -12.72 24.21 2.95
CA ASP A 45 -13.47 24.86 1.88
C ASP A 45 -15.00 24.80 2.08
N GLY A 46 -15.45 24.01 3.06
CA GLY A 46 -16.83 23.95 3.54
C GLY A 46 -17.54 22.64 3.26
N GLU A 47 -16.92 21.70 2.54
CA GLU A 47 -17.47 20.37 2.30
C GLU A 47 -16.38 19.30 2.23
N ILE A 48 -16.78 18.04 2.41
CA ILE A 48 -15.95 16.88 2.08
C ILE A 48 -16.86 15.97 1.26
N SER A 49 -16.39 15.59 0.07
CA SER A 49 -17.09 14.69 -0.85
C SER A 49 -17.28 13.28 -0.26
N GLU A 50 -18.16 12.50 -0.87
CA GLU A 50 -18.38 11.11 -0.48
C GLU A 50 -17.10 10.27 -0.70
N GLU A 51 -16.40 10.50 -1.81
CA GLU A 51 -15.15 9.83 -2.18
C GLU A 51 -14.01 10.13 -1.19
N GLU A 52 -13.88 11.37 -0.74
CA GLU A 52 -12.90 11.76 0.28
C GLU A 52 -13.19 11.12 1.64
N MET A 53 -14.46 11.12 2.05
CA MET A 53 -14.88 10.42 3.27
C MET A 53 -14.65 8.91 3.15
N ASP A 54 -14.97 8.31 2.01
CA ASP A 54 -14.74 6.89 1.74
C ASP A 54 -13.25 6.55 1.80
N TRP A 55 -12.36 7.43 1.31
CA TRP A 55 -10.92 7.26 1.47
C TRP A 55 -10.51 7.21 2.94
N VAL A 56 -11.06 8.09 3.79
CA VAL A 56 -10.80 8.05 5.23
C VAL A 56 -11.31 6.73 5.83
N PHE A 57 -12.56 6.35 5.57
CA PHE A 57 -13.16 5.23 6.28
C PHE A 57 -12.73 3.86 5.77
N THR A 58 -12.43 3.74 4.48
CA THR A 58 -12.14 2.46 3.80
C THR A 58 -10.65 2.24 3.63
N ASP A 59 -9.90 3.28 3.23
CA ASP A 59 -8.46 3.15 3.07
C ASP A 59 -7.76 3.49 4.38
N PHE A 60 -8.02 4.65 4.99
CA PHE A 60 -7.22 5.12 6.12
C PHE A 60 -7.55 4.40 7.45
N LEU A 61 -8.83 4.37 7.86
CA LEU A 61 -9.27 3.88 9.17
C LEU A 61 -9.27 2.35 9.29
N GLU A 62 -9.51 1.62 8.20
CA GLU A 62 -9.36 0.17 8.20
C GLU A 62 -7.89 -0.23 8.29
N ILE A 63 -7.00 0.46 7.56
CA ILE A 63 -5.56 0.23 7.61
C ILE A 63 -5.02 0.49 9.02
N ILE A 64 -5.52 1.44 9.77
CA ILE A 64 -4.99 1.68 11.12
C ILE A 64 -5.69 0.86 12.20
N GLY A 65 -6.69 0.03 11.85
CA GLY A 65 -7.36 -0.85 12.80
C GLY A 65 -8.28 -0.12 13.78
N ALA A 66 -8.91 0.99 13.35
CA ALA A 66 -9.84 1.75 14.20
C ALA A 66 -11.03 0.88 14.63
N THR A 67 -11.42 1.00 15.90
CA THR A 67 -12.62 0.37 16.43
C THR A 67 -13.89 1.02 15.87
N ASP A 68 -15.03 0.31 15.92
CA ASP A 68 -16.31 0.87 15.47
C ASP A 68 -16.70 2.13 16.29
N GLU A 69 -16.33 2.17 17.58
CA GLU A 69 -16.54 3.35 18.43
C GLU A 69 -15.73 4.56 17.95
N GLN A 70 -14.45 4.35 17.61
CA GLN A 70 -13.59 5.41 17.06
C GLN A 70 -14.10 5.88 15.70
N LYS A 71 -14.52 4.96 14.82
CA LYS A 71 -15.11 5.29 13.52
C LYS A 71 -16.38 6.14 13.69
N GLU A 72 -17.22 5.81 14.67
CA GLU A 72 -18.43 6.59 14.97
C GLU A 72 -18.11 7.98 15.54
N GLU A 73 -17.07 8.09 16.38
CA GLU A 73 -16.60 9.39 16.88
C GLU A 73 -16.13 10.28 15.72
N ILE A 74 -15.32 9.75 14.80
CA ILE A 74 -14.87 10.48 13.61
C ILE A 74 -16.04 10.87 12.71
N ARG A 75 -17.04 10.01 12.54
CA ARG A 75 -18.24 10.31 11.74
C ARG A 75 -19.05 11.47 12.29
N ASN A 76 -19.07 11.63 13.61
CA ASN A 76 -19.83 12.69 14.30
C ASN A 76 -19.01 13.96 14.54
N PHE A 77 -17.75 14.00 14.11
CA PHE A 77 -16.89 15.16 14.26
C PHE A 77 -17.31 16.30 13.31
N ASP A 78 -17.65 17.46 13.89
CA ASP A 78 -18.04 18.65 13.14
C ASP A 78 -16.79 19.43 12.68
N TYR A 79 -16.18 18.97 11.60
CA TYR A 79 -14.97 19.57 11.03
C TYR A 79 -15.21 21.00 10.49
N ILE A 80 -16.44 21.34 10.11
CA ILE A 80 -16.78 22.65 9.49
C ILE A 80 -16.61 23.80 10.50
N GLN A 81 -16.89 23.54 11.77
CA GLN A 81 -16.80 24.57 12.82
C GLN A 81 -15.37 24.71 13.40
N VAL A 82 -14.41 23.94 12.91
CA VAL A 82 -13.04 23.94 13.43
C VAL A 82 -12.25 25.14 12.89
N ASN A 83 -11.66 25.91 13.81
CA ASN A 83 -10.75 26.98 13.44
C ASN A 83 -9.31 26.44 13.28
N LEU A 84 -8.81 26.35 12.05
CA LEU A 84 -7.46 25.86 11.76
C LEU A 84 -6.37 26.71 12.41
N GLU A 85 -6.57 28.03 12.48
CA GLU A 85 -5.63 28.98 13.10
C GLU A 85 -5.44 28.72 14.60
N ASP A 86 -6.45 28.15 15.26
CA ASP A 86 -6.36 27.75 16.66
C ASP A 86 -5.86 26.30 16.80
N LEU A 87 -6.32 25.40 15.94
CA LEU A 87 -6.01 23.97 16.03
C LEU A 87 -4.55 23.66 15.68
N LEU A 88 -4.10 24.04 14.49
CA LEU A 88 -2.85 23.54 13.91
C LEU A 88 -1.58 24.02 14.65
N PRO A 89 -1.47 25.30 15.08
CA PRO A 89 -0.29 25.74 15.83
C PRO A 89 -0.14 25.07 17.19
N ASN A 90 -1.23 24.56 17.77
CA ASN A 90 -1.27 23.90 19.07
C ASN A 90 -1.29 22.37 18.96
N LEU A 91 -1.28 21.82 17.75
CA LEU A 91 -1.36 20.39 17.50
C LEU A 91 -0.06 19.70 17.94
N HIS A 92 -0.16 18.79 18.90
CA HIS A 92 0.93 17.96 19.35
C HIS A 92 0.54 16.49 19.23
N ILE A 93 1.33 15.75 18.45
CA ILE A 93 1.12 14.35 18.12
C ILE A 93 2.46 13.66 18.39
N ASP A 94 2.45 12.68 19.30
CA ASP A 94 3.65 11.92 19.66
C ASP A 94 3.76 10.70 18.74
N VAL A 95 4.46 10.88 17.62
CA VAL A 95 4.70 9.84 16.60
C VAL A 95 6.15 9.89 16.11
N PRO A 96 6.73 8.75 15.71
CA PRO A 96 8.12 8.66 15.23
C PRO A 96 8.30 9.16 13.78
N MET A 97 7.53 10.18 13.36
CA MET A 97 7.59 10.76 12.01
C MET A 97 7.35 12.27 12.04
N ASN A 98 7.66 12.95 10.95
CA ASN A 98 7.31 14.35 10.77
C ASN A 98 5.80 14.52 10.51
N PHE A 99 5.00 14.45 11.57
CA PHE A 99 3.54 14.45 11.48
C PHE A 99 2.97 15.65 10.73
N LYS A 100 3.64 16.82 10.81
CA LYS A 100 3.22 18.03 10.11
C LYS A 100 3.21 17.81 8.59
N ARG A 101 4.30 17.25 8.06
CA ARG A 101 4.42 16.95 6.62
C ARG A 101 3.54 15.78 6.21
N THR A 102 3.42 14.76 7.06
CA THR A 102 2.51 13.64 6.80
C THR A 102 1.05 14.10 6.76
N LEU A 103 0.65 15.02 7.65
CA LEU A 103 -0.71 15.56 7.69
C LEU A 103 -1.07 16.34 6.42
N VAL A 104 -0.13 17.16 5.91
CA VAL A 104 -0.30 17.83 4.62
C VAL A 104 -0.34 16.81 3.47
N TYR A 105 0.50 15.78 3.52
CA TYR A 105 0.49 14.70 2.53
C TYR A 105 -0.85 13.98 2.49
N ASP A 106 -1.38 13.58 3.64
CA ASP A 106 -2.67 12.88 3.74
C ASP A 106 -3.83 13.80 3.34
N ALA A 107 -3.77 15.10 3.65
CA ALA A 107 -4.77 16.06 3.21
C ALA A 107 -4.82 16.20 1.68
N VAL A 108 -3.68 16.21 1.00
CA VAL A 108 -3.64 16.18 -0.48
C VAL A 108 -4.15 14.83 -1.02
N MET A 109 -3.78 13.71 -0.39
CA MET A 109 -4.24 12.38 -0.80
C MET A 109 -5.75 12.23 -0.70
N MET A 110 -6.32 12.75 0.40
CA MET A 110 -7.74 12.82 0.66
C MET A 110 -8.40 13.70 -0.40
N ALA A 111 -8.02 14.98 -0.53
CA ALA A 111 -8.60 15.89 -1.52
C ALA A 111 -8.57 15.33 -2.96
N MET A 112 -7.55 14.51 -3.28
CA MET A 112 -7.44 13.85 -4.58
C MET A 112 -8.21 12.52 -4.70
N ALA A 113 -9.06 12.14 -3.75
CA ALA A 113 -9.76 10.85 -3.72
C ALA A 113 -10.64 10.63 -4.95
N ASP A 114 -11.34 11.67 -5.39
CA ASP A 114 -12.20 11.69 -6.57
C ASP A 114 -11.45 11.93 -7.90
N ASN A 115 -10.13 12.17 -7.82
CA ASN A 115 -9.22 12.54 -8.93
C ASN A 115 -9.40 13.97 -9.47
N ASP A 116 -10.12 14.83 -8.77
CA ASP A 116 -10.01 16.27 -8.91
C ASP A 116 -9.12 16.82 -7.77
N TYR A 117 -8.53 17.99 -7.95
CA TYR A 117 -7.91 18.71 -6.84
C TYR A 117 -8.23 20.18 -7.03
N ALA A 118 -9.39 20.55 -6.52
CA ALA A 118 -10.00 21.83 -6.75
C ALA A 118 -9.11 22.97 -6.22
N LYS A 119 -9.35 24.16 -6.76
CA LYS A 119 -8.56 25.33 -6.37
C LYS A 119 -8.75 25.67 -4.89
N GLU A 120 -9.97 25.47 -4.39
CA GLU A 120 -10.40 25.73 -3.03
C GLU A 120 -9.74 24.77 -2.03
N GLU A 121 -9.82 23.45 -2.26
CA GLU A 121 -9.10 22.41 -1.50
C GLU A 121 -7.60 22.68 -1.46
N LYS A 122 -7.04 23.11 -2.59
CA LYS A 122 -5.62 23.45 -2.68
C LYS A 122 -5.24 24.67 -1.85
N GLU A 123 -6.08 25.70 -1.86
CA GLU A 123 -5.90 26.88 -1.00
C GLU A 123 -6.00 26.50 0.48
N ALA A 124 -6.93 25.60 0.85
CA ALA A 124 -7.08 25.07 2.20
C ALA A 124 -5.83 24.31 2.68
N VAL A 125 -5.33 23.37 1.87
CA VAL A 125 -4.12 22.60 2.20
C VAL A 125 -2.89 23.52 2.30
N TRP A 126 -2.75 24.51 1.42
CA TRP A 126 -1.65 25.48 1.50
C TRP A 126 -1.70 26.34 2.75
N LYS A 127 -2.89 26.79 3.15
CA LYS A 127 -3.10 27.51 4.42
C LYS A 127 -2.72 26.62 5.60
N ALA A 128 -3.12 25.35 5.60
CA ALA A 128 -2.75 24.41 6.65
C ALA A 128 -1.23 24.19 6.72
N ALA A 129 -0.56 24.06 5.57
CA ALA A 129 0.90 23.93 5.50
C ALA A 129 1.60 25.15 6.09
N GLU A 130 1.12 26.37 5.81
CA GLU A 130 1.63 27.60 6.40
C GLU A 130 1.46 27.61 7.93
N LEU A 131 0.27 27.25 8.43
CA LEU A 131 -0.04 27.19 9.87
C LEU A 131 0.78 26.12 10.62
N LEU A 132 1.22 25.08 9.92
CA LEU A 132 2.10 24.03 10.44
C LEU A 132 3.59 24.39 10.33
N ASP A 133 3.96 25.61 9.90
CA ASP A 133 5.34 26.04 9.65
C ASP A 133 6.07 25.22 8.56
N ILE A 134 5.34 24.73 7.55
CA ILE A 134 5.92 23.98 6.43
C ILE A 134 6.28 24.97 5.31
N PRO A 135 7.55 25.04 4.88
CA PRO A 135 7.93 25.93 3.78
C PRO A 135 7.15 25.62 2.50
N TYR A 136 6.73 26.66 1.78
CA TYR A 136 5.95 26.54 0.54
C TYR A 136 6.54 25.54 -0.46
N PHE A 137 7.87 25.53 -0.64
CA PHE A 137 8.52 24.60 -1.57
C PHE A 137 8.43 23.13 -1.10
N ILE A 138 8.37 22.86 0.21
CA ILE A 138 8.13 21.52 0.75
C ILE A 138 6.69 21.11 0.52
N ALA A 139 5.71 21.99 0.78
CA ALA A 139 4.30 21.73 0.50
C ALA A 139 4.08 21.39 -0.99
N ARG A 140 4.69 22.16 -1.90
CA ARG A 140 4.68 21.88 -3.34
C ARG A 140 5.36 20.56 -3.72
N THR A 141 6.40 20.16 -2.98
CA THR A 141 7.07 18.86 -3.19
C THR A 141 6.15 17.72 -2.76
N ILE A 142 5.42 17.88 -1.66
CA ILE A 142 4.43 16.92 -1.16
C ILE A 142 3.30 16.75 -2.19
N GLU A 143 2.74 17.84 -2.73
CA GLU A 143 1.76 17.74 -3.81
C GLU A 143 2.30 17.02 -5.05
N GLY A 144 3.53 17.33 -5.45
CA GLY A 144 4.16 16.67 -6.59
C GLY A 144 4.35 15.17 -6.39
N LEU A 145 4.68 14.77 -5.15
CA LEU A 145 4.76 13.37 -4.74
C LEU A 145 3.38 12.68 -4.86
N VAL A 146 2.33 13.25 -4.28
CA VAL A 146 0.98 12.69 -4.32
C VAL A 146 0.48 12.53 -5.77
N ASN A 147 0.66 13.55 -6.60
CA ASN A 147 0.32 13.47 -8.03
C ASN A 147 1.05 12.31 -8.75
N THR A 148 2.32 12.10 -8.41
CA THR A 148 3.11 11.00 -8.98
C THR A 148 2.56 9.66 -8.49
N GLU A 149 2.26 9.52 -7.21
CA GLU A 149 1.70 8.29 -6.63
C GLU A 149 0.32 7.93 -7.19
N LYS A 150 -0.57 8.91 -7.34
CA LYS A 150 -1.87 8.72 -8.01
C LYS A 150 -1.69 8.26 -9.46
N SER A 151 -0.74 8.86 -10.18
CA SER A 151 -0.38 8.45 -11.54
C SER A 151 0.13 7.00 -11.60
N LEU A 152 0.98 6.60 -10.65
CA LEU A 152 1.44 5.20 -10.54
C LEU A 152 0.30 4.25 -10.17
N GLY A 153 -0.64 4.69 -9.33
CA GLY A 153 -1.89 3.96 -9.04
C GLY A 153 -2.73 3.70 -10.30
N MET A 154 -2.90 4.71 -11.15
CA MET A 154 -3.59 4.56 -12.44
C MET A 154 -2.85 3.61 -13.39
N ILE A 155 -1.52 3.66 -13.44
CA ILE A 155 -0.70 2.73 -14.23
C ILE A 155 -0.89 1.30 -13.70
N ARG A 156 -0.83 1.07 -12.38
CA ARG A 156 -1.12 -0.24 -11.77
C ARG A 156 -2.49 -0.75 -12.17
N LYS A 157 -3.52 0.09 -12.02
CA LYS A 157 -4.90 -0.26 -12.39
C LYS A 157 -4.97 -0.68 -13.85
N SER A 158 -4.44 0.13 -14.77
CA SER A 158 -4.43 -0.17 -16.21
C SER A 158 -3.64 -1.44 -16.55
N LEU A 159 -2.55 -1.73 -15.84
CA LEU A 159 -1.76 -2.94 -16.07
C LEU A 159 -2.48 -4.20 -15.59
N PHE A 160 -3.14 -4.13 -14.44
CA PHE A 160 -3.75 -5.31 -13.79
C PHE A 160 -5.22 -5.50 -14.11
N GLU A 161 -5.89 -4.51 -14.69
CA GLU A 161 -7.24 -4.64 -15.26
C GLU A 161 -7.22 -5.66 -16.42
N LEU A 162 -8.30 -6.44 -16.52
CA LEU A 162 -8.46 -7.42 -17.59
C LEU A 162 -8.70 -6.70 -18.91
N GLU A 163 -8.00 -7.14 -19.97
CA GLU A 163 -8.19 -6.58 -21.32
C GLU A 163 -9.47 -7.09 -22.00
N GLU A 164 -10.04 -8.20 -21.53
CA GLU A 164 -11.27 -8.78 -22.06
C GLU A 164 -12.21 -9.25 -20.93
N ASP A 165 -13.51 -9.03 -21.12
CA ASP A 165 -14.65 -9.50 -20.31
C ASP A 165 -14.77 -11.04 -20.23
N THR A 166 -13.76 -11.78 -20.72
CA THR A 166 -13.70 -13.23 -20.58
C THR A 166 -13.23 -13.56 -19.17
N ALA A 167 -14.14 -13.43 -18.22
CA ALA A 167 -14.07 -14.25 -17.02
C ALA A 167 -13.91 -15.71 -17.50
N HIS A 168 -12.76 -16.32 -17.27
CA HIS A 168 -12.59 -17.76 -17.41
C HIS A 168 -12.94 -18.38 -16.06
N PRO A 169 -14.22 -18.63 -15.73
CA PRO A 169 -14.56 -19.19 -14.42
C PRO A 169 -13.74 -20.46 -14.22
N ILE A 170 -12.87 -20.43 -13.21
CA ILE A 170 -12.07 -21.60 -12.90
C ILE A 170 -13.01 -22.70 -12.45
N ILE A 171 -13.04 -23.78 -13.24
CA ILE A 171 -13.82 -24.96 -12.95
C ILE A 171 -13.29 -25.56 -11.64
N GLY A 172 -14.16 -25.72 -10.65
CA GLY A 172 -13.80 -26.35 -9.36
C GLY A 172 -13.57 -25.40 -8.18
N LEU A 173 -13.86 -24.09 -8.31
CA LEU A 173 -13.78 -23.13 -7.19
C LEU A 173 -14.50 -23.60 -5.92
N GLN A 174 -15.62 -24.32 -6.04
CA GLN A 174 -16.38 -24.85 -4.89
C GLN A 174 -15.65 -25.95 -4.11
N SER A 175 -14.65 -26.60 -4.73
CA SER A 175 -13.85 -27.66 -4.10
C SER A 175 -12.61 -27.14 -3.38
N LEU A 176 -12.21 -25.91 -3.71
CA LEU A 176 -11.17 -25.17 -3.04
C LEU A 176 -11.86 -24.39 -1.92
N ASN A 177 -11.36 -24.48 -0.70
CA ASN A 177 -11.90 -23.75 0.45
C ASN A 177 -11.64 -22.25 0.30
N MET A 178 -12.29 -21.61 -0.68
CA MET A 178 -12.08 -20.22 -1.06
C MET A 178 -12.56 -19.31 0.06
N LYS A 179 -11.74 -18.33 0.40
CA LYS A 179 -12.07 -17.25 1.33
C LYS A 179 -12.04 -15.91 0.59
N PRO A 180 -12.75 -14.88 1.10
CA PRO A 180 -12.48 -13.51 0.70
C PRO A 180 -10.99 -13.21 0.82
N ALA A 181 -10.42 -12.58 -0.21
CA ALA A 181 -9.10 -11.98 -0.11
C ALA A 181 -9.12 -10.86 0.92
N SER A 182 -7.95 -10.48 1.46
CA SER A 182 -7.88 -9.40 2.43
C SER A 182 -8.37 -8.07 1.83
N VAL A 183 -8.72 -7.10 2.68
CA VAL A 183 -9.04 -5.72 2.22
C VAL A 183 -7.89 -5.17 1.37
N LEU A 184 -6.66 -5.42 1.81
CA LEU A 184 -5.46 -4.93 1.14
C LEU A 184 -5.24 -5.57 -0.22
N GLU A 185 -5.48 -6.87 -0.39
CA GLU A 185 -5.42 -7.55 -1.68
C GLU A 185 -6.50 -7.04 -2.63
N ARG A 186 -7.71 -6.79 -2.11
CA ARG A 186 -8.81 -6.22 -2.91
C ARG A 186 -8.46 -4.83 -3.42
N ASN A 187 -7.96 -3.95 -2.55
CA ASN A 187 -7.68 -2.56 -2.92
C ASN A 187 -6.39 -2.43 -3.74
N THR A 188 -5.37 -3.26 -3.45
CA THR A 188 -4.06 -3.18 -4.13
C THR A 188 -4.04 -3.90 -5.46
N PHE A 189 -4.68 -5.07 -5.53
CA PHE A 189 -4.57 -5.97 -6.68
C PHE A 189 -5.89 -6.26 -7.36
N GLY A 190 -7.04 -6.00 -6.73
CA GLY A 190 -8.36 -6.33 -7.26
C GLY A 190 -8.79 -7.79 -7.03
N ILE A 191 -8.01 -8.57 -6.27
CA ILE A 191 -8.29 -10.00 -6.01
C ILE A 191 -9.47 -10.10 -5.05
N LYS A 192 -10.57 -10.76 -5.43
CA LYS A 192 -11.74 -10.88 -4.53
C LYS A 192 -11.71 -12.13 -3.66
N LEU A 193 -11.22 -13.25 -4.21
CA LEU A 193 -11.20 -14.55 -3.55
C LEU A 193 -9.82 -15.20 -3.67
N THR A 194 -9.41 -15.91 -2.62
CA THR A 194 -8.16 -16.68 -2.58
C THR A 194 -8.33 -17.97 -1.79
N CYS A 195 -7.35 -18.88 -1.85
CA CYS A 195 -7.28 -20.06 -0.99
C CYS A 195 -5.81 -20.40 -0.68
N GLU A 196 -5.60 -21.24 0.35
CA GLU A 196 -4.24 -21.60 0.78
C GLU A 196 -3.39 -22.22 -0.35
N GLN A 197 -4.00 -23.04 -1.22
CA GLN A 197 -3.28 -23.64 -2.34
C GLN A 197 -2.82 -22.59 -3.35
N THR A 198 -3.65 -21.57 -3.59
CA THR A 198 -3.32 -20.44 -4.46
C THR A 198 -2.18 -19.63 -3.86
N GLN A 199 -2.26 -19.28 -2.57
CA GLN A 199 -1.22 -18.55 -1.84
C GLN A 199 0.11 -19.32 -1.84
N LEU A 200 0.07 -20.64 -1.63
CA LEU A 200 1.23 -21.52 -1.66
C LEU A 200 1.90 -21.53 -3.04
N ASN A 201 1.14 -21.81 -4.10
CA ASN A 201 1.68 -21.85 -5.46
C ASN A 201 2.16 -20.47 -5.92
N TYR A 202 1.51 -19.39 -5.47
CA TYR A 202 1.95 -18.03 -5.75
C TYR A 202 3.31 -17.77 -5.12
N GLY A 203 3.46 -18.11 -3.83
CA GLY A 203 4.72 -18.01 -3.11
C GLY A 203 5.83 -18.83 -3.73
N TYR A 204 5.54 -20.08 -4.15
CA TYR A 204 6.53 -20.89 -4.87
C TYR A 204 6.97 -20.25 -6.19
N ALA A 205 6.02 -19.67 -6.95
CA ALA A 205 6.36 -18.97 -8.17
C ALA A 205 7.28 -17.77 -7.87
N LEU A 206 6.98 -16.96 -6.84
CA LEU A 206 7.85 -15.86 -6.42
C LEU A 206 9.27 -16.34 -6.07
N MET A 207 9.40 -17.43 -5.29
CA MET A 207 10.70 -17.97 -4.89
C MET A 207 11.53 -18.47 -6.08
N ILE A 208 10.89 -19.13 -7.06
CA ILE A 208 11.58 -19.58 -8.29
C ILE A 208 12.07 -18.39 -9.12
N ILE A 209 11.28 -17.33 -9.20
CA ILE A 209 11.62 -16.15 -10.01
C ILE A 209 12.74 -15.33 -9.34
N ALA A 210 12.58 -15.03 -8.05
CA ALA A 210 13.56 -14.30 -7.25
C ALA A 210 14.89 -15.06 -7.21
N GLY A 211 14.86 -16.37 -6.89
CA GLY A 211 16.06 -17.20 -6.77
C GLY A 211 16.68 -17.68 -8.07
N ALA A 212 16.35 -17.05 -9.21
CA ALA A 212 16.80 -17.49 -10.53
C ALA A 212 18.29 -17.24 -10.77
N ASP A 213 18.91 -16.32 -10.03
CA ASP A 213 20.37 -16.13 -9.97
C ASP A 213 21.07 -17.23 -9.14
N GLY A 214 20.28 -18.10 -8.49
CA GLY A 214 20.71 -19.19 -7.64
C GLY A 214 20.63 -18.91 -6.14
N ILE A 215 20.17 -17.72 -5.71
CA ILE A 215 20.06 -17.32 -4.30
C ILE A 215 18.78 -16.49 -4.10
N VAL A 216 17.98 -16.84 -3.09
CA VAL A 216 17.02 -15.89 -2.50
C VAL A 216 17.64 -15.35 -1.22
N SER A 217 17.99 -14.07 -1.23
CA SER A 217 18.56 -13.29 -0.15
C SER A 217 17.61 -13.16 1.04
N ASP A 218 18.15 -12.70 2.17
CA ASP A 218 17.35 -12.47 3.37
C ASP A 218 16.38 -11.29 3.18
N ALA A 219 16.77 -10.25 2.43
CA ALA A 219 15.91 -9.11 2.12
C ALA A 219 14.71 -9.50 1.23
N GLU A 220 14.90 -10.41 0.27
CA GLU A 220 13.81 -10.93 -0.57
C GLU A 220 12.82 -11.77 0.26
N LYS A 221 13.33 -12.59 1.20
CA LYS A 221 12.49 -13.37 2.12
C LYS A 221 11.74 -12.46 3.09
N GLU A 222 12.41 -11.45 3.62
CA GLU A 222 11.81 -10.43 4.49
C GLU A 222 10.72 -9.67 3.74
N TRP A 223 10.97 -9.26 2.49
CA TRP A 223 9.92 -8.70 1.63
C TRP A 223 8.73 -9.64 1.49
N TYR A 224 8.96 -10.94 1.23
CA TYR A 224 7.86 -11.90 1.14
C TYR A 224 7.06 -12.00 2.44
N LEU A 225 7.73 -12.07 3.59
CA LEU A 225 7.09 -12.21 4.91
C LEU A 225 6.36 -10.93 5.35
N GLU A 226 7.00 -9.78 5.17
CA GLU A 226 6.49 -8.51 5.69
C GLU A 226 5.49 -7.86 4.74
N GLN A 227 5.71 -7.97 3.43
CA GLN A 227 4.88 -7.34 2.42
C GLN A 227 3.82 -8.32 1.93
N PHE A 228 4.21 -9.43 1.32
CA PHE A 228 3.27 -10.32 0.65
C PHE A 228 2.38 -11.09 1.64
N VAL A 229 2.98 -11.82 2.59
CA VAL A 229 2.25 -12.66 3.56
C VAL A 229 1.29 -11.83 4.39
N THR A 230 1.73 -10.64 4.77
CA THR A 230 0.93 -9.71 5.54
C THR A 230 -0.23 -9.12 4.75
N VAL A 231 0.03 -8.58 3.56
CA VAL A 231 -1.02 -8.03 2.69
C VAL A 231 -2.03 -9.11 2.36
N SER A 232 -1.59 -10.34 2.10
CA SER A 232 -2.46 -11.46 1.72
C SER A 232 -3.12 -12.21 2.88
N GLU A 233 -2.82 -11.84 4.13
CA GLU A 233 -3.20 -12.63 5.32
C GLU A 233 -2.93 -14.14 5.11
N THR A 234 -1.75 -14.45 4.56
CA THR A 234 -1.34 -15.83 4.31
C THR A 234 -1.10 -16.54 5.65
N PRO A 235 -1.69 -17.72 5.88
CA PRO A 235 -1.48 -18.46 7.13
C PRO A 235 -0.01 -18.80 7.35
N LYS A 236 0.45 -18.77 8.60
CA LYS A 236 1.86 -19.02 8.97
C LYS A 236 2.40 -20.33 8.40
N HIS A 237 1.62 -21.41 8.47
CA HIS A 237 2.02 -22.72 7.94
C HIS A 237 2.18 -22.76 6.42
N ILE A 238 1.56 -21.82 5.69
CA ILE A 238 1.76 -21.64 4.25
C ILE A 238 3.01 -20.82 3.99
N ALA A 239 3.19 -19.70 4.72
CA ALA A 239 4.38 -18.87 4.61
C ALA A 239 5.67 -19.67 4.90
N GLU A 240 5.68 -20.50 5.94
CA GLU A 240 6.79 -21.38 6.30
C GLU A 240 7.15 -22.33 5.15
N LYS A 241 6.16 -22.98 4.54
CA LYS A 241 6.38 -23.87 3.38
C LYS A 241 6.99 -23.14 2.19
N VAL A 242 6.58 -21.90 1.95
CA VAL A 242 7.12 -21.09 0.85
C VAL A 242 8.58 -20.72 1.12
N ILE A 243 8.92 -20.31 2.35
CA ILE A 243 10.30 -19.98 2.73
C ILE A 243 11.23 -21.19 2.65
N GLU A 244 10.73 -22.39 2.98
CA GLU A 244 11.48 -23.65 2.91
C GLU A 244 11.51 -24.28 1.52
N TYR A 245 10.87 -23.67 0.52
CA TYR A 245 10.74 -24.24 -0.82
C TYR A 245 12.09 -24.35 -1.53
N ASP A 246 12.34 -25.51 -2.15
CA ASP A 246 13.54 -25.75 -2.97
C ASP A 246 13.37 -25.15 -4.37
N TYR A 247 13.43 -23.82 -4.44
CA TYR A 247 13.25 -23.05 -5.67
C TYR A 247 14.28 -23.39 -6.76
N LYS A 248 15.46 -23.92 -6.40
CA LYS A 248 16.51 -24.29 -7.35
C LYS A 248 16.13 -25.47 -8.23
N ASN A 249 15.28 -26.36 -7.70
CA ASN A 249 14.75 -27.52 -8.41
C ASN A 249 13.26 -27.36 -8.75
N GLY A 250 12.66 -26.21 -8.46
CA GLY A 250 11.27 -25.92 -8.76
C GLY A 250 11.01 -25.76 -10.26
N ASP A 251 9.90 -26.31 -10.74
CA ASP A 251 9.43 -26.09 -12.11
C ASP A 251 8.36 -24.99 -12.13
N LEU A 252 8.74 -23.83 -12.66
CA LEU A 252 7.84 -22.69 -12.76
C LEU A 252 6.60 -23.00 -13.62
N GLN A 253 6.72 -23.79 -14.69
CA GLN A 253 5.56 -24.12 -15.53
C GLN A 253 4.56 -24.99 -14.78
N ASP A 254 5.04 -25.95 -13.97
CA ASP A 254 4.19 -26.78 -13.13
C ASP A 254 3.48 -25.93 -12.06
N VAL A 255 4.23 -25.07 -11.36
CA VAL A 255 3.66 -24.17 -10.34
C VAL A 255 2.60 -23.25 -10.95
N ILE A 256 2.88 -22.64 -12.11
CA ILE A 256 1.92 -21.78 -12.82
C ILE A 256 0.68 -22.55 -13.26
N SER A 257 0.84 -23.78 -13.77
CA SER A 257 -0.28 -24.62 -14.22
C SER A 257 -1.22 -25.01 -13.06
N ASN A 258 -0.66 -25.08 -11.85
CA ASN A 258 -1.38 -25.38 -10.61
C ASN A 258 -1.97 -24.12 -9.92
N LEU A 259 -1.75 -22.91 -10.44
CA LEU A 259 -2.38 -21.69 -9.92
C LEU A 259 -3.87 -21.67 -10.30
N LYS A 260 -4.72 -21.60 -9.26
CA LYS A 260 -6.18 -21.44 -9.38
C LYS A 260 -6.54 -20.10 -8.76
N VAL A 261 -6.77 -19.08 -9.57
CA VAL A 261 -6.94 -17.70 -9.13
C VAL A 261 -8.31 -17.15 -9.54
N ASP A 262 -8.83 -16.18 -8.80
CA ASP A 262 -9.96 -15.41 -9.27
C ASP A 262 -9.57 -14.68 -10.58
N VAL A 263 -10.47 -14.70 -11.57
CA VAL A 263 -10.21 -14.18 -12.92
C VAL A 263 -10.50 -12.71 -13.07
N THR A 264 -10.76 -11.99 -11.98
CA THR A 264 -11.09 -10.56 -11.97
C THR A 264 -9.90 -9.66 -12.28
N ILE A 265 -8.68 -10.21 -12.38
CA ILE A 265 -7.44 -9.46 -12.58
C ILE A 265 -6.49 -10.16 -13.55
N ASN A 266 -5.57 -9.40 -14.15
CA ASN A 266 -4.48 -9.95 -14.96
C ASN A 266 -3.39 -10.54 -14.06
N PHE A 267 -3.69 -11.72 -13.53
CA PHE A 267 -2.85 -12.47 -12.59
C PHE A 267 -1.38 -12.58 -13.02
N LYS A 268 -1.16 -12.81 -14.32
CA LYS A 268 0.18 -12.96 -14.91
C LYS A 268 1.02 -11.70 -14.68
N ARG A 269 0.44 -10.53 -14.92
CA ARG A 269 1.10 -9.23 -14.73
C ARG A 269 1.33 -8.95 -13.26
N THR A 270 0.37 -9.28 -12.40
CA THR A 270 0.51 -9.13 -10.94
C THR A 270 1.63 -10.02 -10.38
N LEU A 271 1.73 -11.28 -10.85
CA LEU A 271 2.81 -12.20 -10.48
C LEU A 271 4.18 -11.66 -10.90
N LEU A 272 4.32 -11.22 -12.15
CA LEU A 272 5.57 -10.63 -12.63
C LEU A 272 5.93 -9.38 -11.82
N TYR A 273 4.97 -8.50 -11.55
CA TYR A 273 5.18 -7.30 -10.74
C TYR A 273 5.66 -7.64 -9.32
N ASN A 274 5.00 -8.55 -8.62
CA ASN A 274 5.41 -8.93 -7.26
C ASN A 274 6.75 -9.67 -7.26
N ALA A 275 7.06 -10.45 -8.29
CA ALA A 275 8.34 -11.13 -8.42
C ALA A 275 9.49 -10.12 -8.63
N VAL A 276 9.29 -9.09 -9.45
CA VAL A 276 10.28 -8.03 -9.65
C VAL A 276 10.46 -7.20 -8.38
N LYS A 277 9.37 -6.90 -7.65
CA LYS A 277 9.46 -6.22 -6.34
C LYS A 277 10.22 -7.03 -5.31
N MET A 278 9.95 -8.33 -5.24
CA MET A 278 10.68 -9.24 -4.36
C MET A 278 12.15 -9.24 -4.73
N ALA A 279 12.50 -9.57 -5.97
CA ALA A 279 13.88 -9.61 -6.46
C ALA A 279 14.65 -8.30 -6.22
N SER A 280 13.98 -7.15 -6.34
CA SER A 280 14.58 -5.84 -6.10
C SER A 280 14.64 -5.40 -4.62
N ALA A 281 14.26 -6.26 -3.66
CA ALA A 281 14.10 -5.89 -2.26
C ALA A 281 15.41 -5.46 -1.58
N ASP A 282 16.54 -6.02 -2.00
CA ASP A 282 17.87 -5.68 -1.48
C ASP A 282 18.46 -4.40 -2.12
N MET A 283 17.66 -3.67 -2.91
CA MET A 283 18.04 -2.50 -3.72
C MET A 283 19.08 -2.77 -4.81
N SER A 284 19.34 -4.04 -5.09
CA SER A 284 20.03 -4.52 -6.29
C SER A 284 18.97 -5.14 -7.21
N PHE A 285 19.16 -5.04 -8.52
CA PHE A 285 18.41 -5.85 -9.48
C PHE A 285 19.39 -6.31 -10.56
N PRO A 286 20.20 -7.34 -10.25
CA PRO A 286 21.22 -7.85 -11.14
C PRO A 286 20.66 -8.27 -12.50
N GLU A 287 21.53 -8.25 -13.51
CA GLU A 287 21.16 -8.64 -14.87
C GLU A 287 20.59 -10.06 -14.95
N GLN A 288 21.04 -10.97 -14.08
CA GLN A 288 20.55 -12.35 -14.01
C GLN A 288 19.08 -12.44 -13.59
N GLU A 289 18.66 -11.67 -12.57
CA GLU A 289 17.27 -11.59 -12.12
C GLU A 289 16.40 -10.89 -13.17
N ARG A 290 16.95 -9.87 -13.85
CA ARG A 290 16.28 -9.22 -14.99
C ARG A 290 16.05 -10.18 -16.16
N GLU A 291 17.05 -10.96 -16.53
CA GLU A 291 16.90 -12.00 -17.57
C GLU A 291 15.91 -13.07 -17.15
N ALA A 292 15.88 -13.43 -15.86
CA ALA A 292 14.93 -14.40 -15.32
C ALA A 292 13.50 -13.86 -15.38
N SER A 293 13.26 -12.62 -14.95
CA SER A 293 11.94 -12.00 -15.02
C SER A 293 11.47 -11.85 -16.48
N GLU A 294 12.36 -11.58 -17.43
CA GLU A 294 12.06 -11.60 -18.88
C GLU A 294 11.70 -13.01 -19.40
N LYS A 295 12.42 -14.05 -18.97
CA LYS A 295 12.05 -15.45 -19.29
C LYS A 295 10.69 -15.82 -18.72
N VAL A 296 10.40 -15.37 -17.50
CA VAL A 296 9.11 -15.58 -16.82
C VAL A 296 7.98 -14.86 -17.54
N ALA A 297 8.20 -13.60 -17.96
CA ALA A 297 7.24 -12.86 -18.76
C ALA A 297 6.87 -13.62 -20.04
N ASN A 298 7.87 -14.20 -20.72
CA ASN A 298 7.65 -15.05 -21.89
C ASN A 298 6.83 -16.32 -21.58
N ILE A 299 7.13 -17.02 -20.48
CA ILE A 299 6.37 -18.20 -20.02
C ILE A 299 4.92 -17.83 -19.73
N LEU A 300 4.69 -16.68 -19.10
CA LEU A 300 3.37 -16.16 -18.78
C LEU A 300 2.65 -15.62 -20.03
N GLY A 301 3.33 -15.46 -21.16
CA GLY A 301 2.77 -14.86 -22.38
C GLY A 301 2.50 -13.37 -22.24
N ILE A 302 3.30 -12.67 -21.43
CA ILE A 302 3.29 -11.21 -21.28
C ILE A 302 4.17 -10.64 -22.39
N SER A 303 3.69 -9.62 -23.11
CA SER A 303 4.49 -8.99 -24.17
C SER A 303 5.71 -8.26 -23.58
N PRO A 304 6.83 -8.17 -24.33
CA PRO A 304 8.04 -7.49 -23.85
C PRO A 304 7.79 -6.05 -23.40
N ASP A 305 6.93 -5.30 -24.10
CA ASP A 305 6.61 -3.91 -23.76
C ASP A 305 5.91 -3.79 -22.40
N ILE A 306 5.01 -4.72 -22.09
CA ILE A 306 4.30 -4.75 -20.79
C ILE A 306 5.25 -5.19 -19.68
N ALA A 307 6.09 -6.20 -19.92
CA ALA A 307 7.10 -6.63 -18.96
C ALA A 307 8.07 -5.49 -18.61
N GLN A 308 8.54 -4.76 -19.63
CA GLN A 308 9.39 -3.59 -19.45
C GLN A 308 8.67 -2.46 -18.69
N THR A 309 7.37 -2.25 -18.96
CA THR A 309 6.57 -1.27 -18.21
C THR A 309 6.46 -1.65 -16.74
N ILE A 310 6.29 -2.93 -16.42
CA ILE A 310 6.29 -3.44 -15.03
C ILE A 310 7.64 -3.18 -14.35
N HIS A 311 8.76 -3.42 -15.04
CA HIS A 311 10.09 -3.12 -14.47
C HIS A 311 10.24 -1.63 -14.14
N TYR A 312 9.85 -0.75 -15.06
CA TYR A 312 9.91 0.70 -14.82
C TYR A 312 8.99 1.14 -13.68
N LEU A 313 7.80 0.55 -13.58
CA LEU A 313 6.88 0.81 -12.48
C LEU A 313 7.51 0.47 -11.14
N VAL A 314 8.09 -0.74 -10.99
CA VAL A 314 8.72 -1.17 -9.73
C VAL A 314 9.89 -0.27 -9.34
N ASP A 315 10.78 0.04 -10.29
CA ASP A 315 11.92 0.94 -10.05
C ASP A 315 11.45 2.36 -9.66
N THR A 316 10.40 2.86 -10.30
CA THR A 316 9.83 4.17 -9.98
C THR A 316 9.20 4.18 -8.59
N GLU A 317 8.42 3.15 -8.23
CA GLU A 317 7.86 3.00 -6.89
C GLU A 317 8.94 2.95 -5.81
N ALA A 318 10.03 2.21 -6.04
CA ALA A 318 11.14 2.15 -5.08
C ALA A 318 11.80 3.53 -4.85
N LYS A 319 11.94 4.33 -5.91
CA LYS A 319 12.45 5.72 -5.82
C LYS A 319 11.48 6.63 -5.07
N ILE A 320 10.19 6.48 -5.32
CA ILE A 320 9.12 7.23 -4.66
C ILE A 320 9.06 6.89 -3.16
N SER A 321 9.19 5.62 -2.79
CA SER A 321 9.31 5.21 -1.39
C SER A 321 10.51 5.86 -0.69
N LYS A 322 11.66 5.96 -1.36
CA LYS A 322 12.83 6.70 -0.81
C LYS A 322 12.56 8.19 -0.66
N MET A 323 11.83 8.81 -1.59
CA MET A 323 11.41 10.20 -1.49
C MET A 323 10.47 10.42 -0.29
N ARG A 324 9.50 9.53 -0.06
CA ARG A 324 8.63 9.54 1.12
C ARG A 324 9.43 9.51 2.41
N LEU A 325 10.32 8.53 2.56
CA LEU A 325 11.18 8.42 3.73
C LEU A 325 11.96 9.71 3.97
N THR A 326 12.58 10.28 2.93
CA THR A 326 13.31 11.54 3.04
C THR A 326 12.44 12.72 3.50
N LEU A 327 11.18 12.76 3.06
CA LEU A 327 10.24 13.84 3.40
C LEU A 327 9.67 13.70 4.81
N PHE A 328 9.41 12.48 5.26
CA PHE A 328 8.68 12.19 6.51
C PHE A 328 9.56 11.70 7.66
N GLU A 329 10.83 11.39 7.41
CA GLU A 329 11.82 11.09 8.46
C GLU A 329 11.86 12.21 9.51
N TYR A 330 11.76 11.80 10.77
CA TYR A 330 11.92 12.66 11.93
C TYR A 330 13.40 13.06 12.05
N LYS A 331 13.70 14.36 12.23
CA LYS A 331 15.06 14.84 12.49
C LYS A 331 15.21 15.35 13.91
#